data_AF-Q4CMV6-F1
#
_entry.id   AF-Q4CMV6-F1
#
_cell.length_a   1.000
_cell.length_b   1.000
_cell.length_c   1.000
_cell.angle_alpha   90.00
_cell.angle_beta   90.00
_cell.angle_gamma   90.00
#
_symmetry.space_group_name_H-M   'P 1'
#
loop_
_entity.id
_entity.type
_entity.pdbx_description
1 polymer ?
#
loop_
_entity_poly.entity_id
_entity_poly.type
_entity_poly.pdbx_seq_one_letter_code
_entity_poly.pdbx_strand_id
1 'polypeptide(L)'
;MNVIEKIANRPMLSERRRATLGSMYSLVGTHSAVKLCRWQKSMMRGRGGCYKWTMYGVQSHRCMEATPSMACANNCVFCWRLNTNPTATKWKWQVDDPQAIVDGMLSSHKSLIQGVRGMPGVTDEKLEEAMNPRHCALSLVGESVLYPY
;
A
#
# COMPACT_ATOMS: atom_id res chain seq x y z
N MET A 1 -23.82 12.62 18.60
CA MET A 1 -23.87 11.75 17.40
C MET A 1 -24.83 10.60 17.63
N ASN A 2 -25.85 10.47 16.78
CA ASN A 2 -26.75 9.32 16.82
C ASN A 2 -25.99 8.03 16.41
N VAL A 3 -26.56 6.85 16.65
CA VAL A 3 -25.91 5.56 16.34
C VAL A 3 -25.54 5.44 14.85
N ILE A 4 -26.35 6.02 13.97
CA ILE A 4 -26.16 5.98 12.51
C ILE A 4 -24.92 6.80 12.11
N GLU A 5 -24.74 7.99 12.67
CA GLU A 5 -23.57 8.85 12.44
C GLU A 5 -22.28 8.16 12.91
N LYS A 6 -22.33 7.48 14.06
CA LYS A 6 -21.19 6.69 14.55
C LYS A 6 -20.85 5.53 13.61
N ILE A 7 -21.84 4.94 12.94
CA ILE A 7 -21.62 3.87 11.96
C ILE A 7 -21.07 4.44 10.64
N ALA A 8 -21.54 5.61 10.21
CA ALA A 8 -21.16 6.24 8.95
C ALA A 8 -19.72 6.76 8.94
N ASN A 9 -19.17 7.15 10.09
CA ASN A 9 -17.84 7.75 10.21
C ASN A 9 -16.83 6.88 10.96
N ARG A 10 -17.01 5.56 10.96
CA ARG A 10 -16.06 4.64 11.62
C ARG A 10 -14.84 4.37 10.72
N PRO A 11 -13.64 4.11 11.30
CA PRO A 11 -12.49 3.69 10.52
C PRO A 11 -12.75 2.37 9.78
N MET A 12 -12.15 2.20 8.61
CA MET A 12 -12.30 0.98 7.80
C MET A 12 -11.75 -0.26 8.49
N LEU A 13 -10.58 -0.11 9.12
CA LEU A 13 -9.91 -1.19 9.84
C LEU A 13 -10.23 -1.10 11.33
N SER A 14 -10.85 -2.15 11.88
CA SER A 14 -10.93 -2.32 13.33
C SER A 14 -9.53 -2.51 13.92
N GLU A 15 -9.35 -2.25 15.22
CA GLU A 15 -8.07 -2.42 15.90
C GLU A 15 -7.46 -3.82 15.68
N ARG A 16 -8.28 -4.87 15.81
CA ARG A 16 -7.87 -6.26 15.50
C ARG A 16 -7.36 -6.42 14.06
N ARG A 17 -8.06 -5.83 13.08
CA ARG A 17 -7.63 -5.88 11.67
C ARG A 17 -6.36 -5.07 11.45
N ARG A 18 -6.20 -3.92 12.11
CA ARG A 18 -4.97 -3.12 12.04
C ARG A 18 -3.78 -3.89 12.58
N ALA A 19 -3.92 -4.60 13.70
CA ALA A 19 -2.85 -5.45 14.24
C ALA A 19 -2.43 -6.56 13.26
N THR A 20 -3.41 -7.28 12.68
CA THR A 20 -3.12 -8.34 11.70
C THR A 20 -2.51 -7.78 10.41
N LEU A 21 -3.14 -6.77 9.80
CA LEU A 21 -2.70 -6.21 8.51
C LEU A 21 -1.41 -5.39 8.64
N GLY A 22 -1.17 -4.76 9.80
CA GLY A 22 0.04 -4.01 10.10
C GLY A 22 1.30 -4.86 10.14
N SER A 23 1.18 -6.18 10.36
CA SER A 23 2.31 -7.11 10.22
C SER A 23 2.73 -7.34 8.76
N MET A 24 1.84 -7.04 7.80
CA MET A 24 2.05 -7.31 6.37
C MET A 24 2.25 -6.04 5.52
N TYR A 25 1.72 -4.91 5.98
CA TYR A 25 1.66 -3.64 5.28
C TYR A 25 1.95 -2.48 6.23
N SER A 26 2.53 -1.39 5.72
CA SER A 26 2.52 -0.13 6.46
C SER A 26 1.18 0.54 6.26
N LEU A 27 0.35 0.56 7.30
CA LEU A 27 -0.99 1.14 7.25
C LEU A 27 -0.90 2.68 7.29
N VAL A 28 -1.67 3.33 6.42
CA VAL A 28 -1.74 4.78 6.32
C VAL A 28 -3.17 5.21 6.63
N GLY A 29 -3.34 6.13 7.57
CA GLY A 29 -4.65 6.59 8.00
C GLY A 29 -5.56 5.45 8.47
N THR A 30 -6.85 5.56 8.16
CA THR A 30 -7.91 4.65 8.58
C THR A 30 -8.20 3.53 7.60
N HIS A 31 -7.76 3.66 6.33
CA HIS A 31 -8.17 2.77 5.24
C HIS A 31 -7.11 2.47 4.17
N SER A 32 -5.94 3.10 4.22
CA SER A 32 -4.90 3.01 3.18
C SER A 32 -3.71 2.16 3.64
N ALA A 33 -2.88 1.73 2.69
CA ALA A 33 -1.65 0.99 3.01
C ALA A 33 -0.59 1.12 1.90
N VAL A 34 0.67 0.90 2.27
CA VAL A 34 1.82 0.80 1.37
C VAL A 34 2.71 -0.39 1.73
N LYS A 35 3.42 -0.94 0.74
CA LYS A 35 4.36 -2.05 0.92
C LYS A 35 5.49 -1.97 -0.09
N LEU A 36 6.65 -2.51 0.27
CA LEU A 36 7.70 -2.79 -0.70
C LEU A 36 7.40 -4.07 -1.47
N CYS A 37 7.25 -3.95 -2.79
CA CYS A 37 6.99 -5.12 -3.63
C CYS A 37 8.24 -6.02 -3.72
N ARG A 38 8.02 -7.30 -4.03
CA ARG A 38 9.12 -8.29 -4.17
C ARG A 38 10.18 -7.82 -5.17
N TRP A 39 9.74 -7.28 -6.30
CA TRP A 39 10.61 -6.88 -7.40
C TRP A 39 11.36 -5.59 -7.15
N GLN A 40 10.80 -4.69 -6.34
CA GLN A 40 11.50 -3.51 -5.86
C GLN A 40 12.74 -3.92 -5.05
N LYS A 41 12.57 -4.85 -4.10
CA LYS A 41 13.70 -5.44 -3.35
C LYS A 41 14.68 -6.19 -4.25
N SER A 42 14.19 -6.93 -5.25
CA SER A 42 15.05 -7.63 -6.23
C SER A 42 15.93 -6.66 -7.01
N MET A 43 15.33 -5.58 -7.53
CA MET A 43 16.03 -4.61 -8.36
C MET A 43 17.00 -3.74 -7.55
N MET A 44 16.65 -3.40 -6.29
CA MET A 44 17.59 -2.75 -5.36
C MET A 44 18.84 -3.61 -5.10
N ARG A 45 18.71 -4.94 -5.12
CA ARG A 45 19.81 -5.90 -4.92
C ARG A 45 20.56 -6.26 -6.21
N GLY A 46 20.31 -5.55 -7.32
CA GLY A 46 20.93 -5.83 -8.61
C GLY A 46 20.44 -7.13 -9.29
N ARG A 47 19.32 -7.72 -8.86
CA ARG A 47 18.78 -8.99 -9.39
C ARG A 47 17.71 -8.80 -10.47
N GLY A 48 17.60 -7.59 -11.04
CA GLY A 48 16.60 -7.25 -12.06
C GLY A 48 15.23 -6.79 -11.51
N GLY A 49 14.46 -6.14 -12.39
CA GLY A 49 13.11 -5.63 -12.13
C GLY A 49 11.98 -6.60 -12.46
N CYS A 50 10.72 -6.17 -12.25
CA CYS A 50 9.55 -6.95 -12.63
C CYS A 50 9.31 -6.91 -14.15
N TYR A 51 8.28 -7.62 -14.61
CA TYR A 51 7.87 -7.59 -16.02
C TYR A 51 7.58 -6.16 -16.54
N LYS A 52 7.11 -5.23 -15.69
CA LYS A 52 6.86 -3.83 -16.08
C LYS A 52 8.14 -3.06 -16.43
N TRP A 53 9.29 -3.47 -15.88
CA TRP A 53 10.58 -2.94 -16.29
C TRP A 53 10.89 -3.35 -17.73
N THR A 54 10.74 -4.65 -18.04
CA THR A 54 10.99 -5.18 -19.38
C THR A 54 10.00 -4.66 -20.43
N MET A 55 8.70 -4.57 -20.10
CA MET A 55 7.66 -4.21 -21.06
C MET A 55 7.44 -2.70 -21.21
N TYR A 56 7.64 -1.93 -20.14
CA TYR A 56 7.26 -0.51 -20.11
C TYR A 56 8.37 0.42 -19.62
N GLY A 57 9.57 -0.11 -19.34
CA GLY A 57 10.68 0.69 -18.81
C GLY A 57 10.52 1.14 -17.35
N VAL A 58 9.50 0.64 -16.64
CA VAL A 58 9.23 1.03 -15.24
C VAL A 58 10.33 0.51 -14.31
N GLN A 59 11.10 1.41 -13.73
CA GLN A 59 12.15 1.07 -12.78
C GLN A 59 11.53 0.57 -11.47
N SER A 60 11.54 -0.75 -11.26
CA SER A 60 10.84 -1.39 -10.14
C SER A 60 11.32 -0.94 -8.78
N HIS A 61 12.62 -0.63 -8.62
CA HIS A 61 13.15 -0.10 -7.34
C HIS A 61 12.62 1.30 -7.01
N ARG A 62 12.07 2.03 -7.98
CA ARG A 62 11.47 3.36 -7.85
C ARG A 62 9.94 3.34 -7.90
N CYS A 63 9.32 2.17 -7.73
CA CYS A 63 7.87 2.03 -7.65
C CYS A 63 7.42 1.96 -6.19
N MET A 64 6.38 2.72 -5.83
CA MET A 64 5.66 2.61 -4.56
C MET A 64 4.39 1.79 -4.80
N GLU A 65 4.26 0.63 -4.14
CA GLU A 65 3.05 -0.19 -4.22
C GLU A 65 2.11 0.14 -3.06
N ALA A 66 0.95 0.69 -3.37
CA ALA A 66 0.02 1.24 -2.39
C ALA A 66 -1.44 0.90 -2.71
N THR A 67 -2.32 1.18 -1.76
CA THR A 67 -3.78 1.19 -1.95
C THR A 67 -4.42 2.27 -1.10
N PRO A 68 -5.35 3.06 -1.65
CA PRO A 68 -6.15 3.99 -0.88
C PRO A 68 -7.35 3.29 -0.21
N SER A 69 -7.58 2.00 -0.46
CA SER A 69 -8.74 1.29 0.07
C SER A 69 -8.41 -0.17 0.32
N MET A 70 -8.34 -0.56 1.59
CA MET A 70 -8.19 -1.96 1.98
C MET A 70 -9.47 -2.78 1.77
N ALA A 71 -10.62 -2.14 1.53
CA ALA A 71 -11.89 -2.81 1.28
C ALA A 71 -12.05 -3.17 -0.21
N CYS A 72 -12.79 -4.24 -0.50
CA CYS A 72 -13.06 -4.67 -1.88
C CYS A 72 -14.54 -5.06 -2.03
N ALA A 73 -15.09 -4.94 -3.24
CA ALA A 73 -16.42 -5.46 -3.56
C ALA A 73 -16.44 -6.98 -3.75
N ASN A 74 -15.30 -7.59 -4.13
CA ASN A 74 -15.22 -8.97 -4.59
C ASN A 74 -14.46 -9.88 -3.62
N ASN A 75 -14.98 -11.08 -3.33
CA ASN A 75 -14.27 -12.11 -2.56
C ASN A 75 -13.68 -13.19 -3.48
N CYS A 76 -12.78 -12.79 -4.37
CA CYS A 76 -12.18 -13.70 -5.35
C CYS A 76 -11.39 -14.83 -4.66
N VAL A 77 -11.57 -16.07 -5.13
CA VAL A 77 -10.90 -17.27 -4.59
C VAL A 77 -9.37 -17.22 -4.68
N PHE A 78 -8.84 -16.46 -5.65
CA PHE A 78 -7.40 -16.27 -5.85
C PHE A 78 -6.84 -15.06 -5.10
N CYS A 79 -7.68 -14.27 -4.42
CA CYS A 79 -7.19 -13.11 -3.69
C CYS A 79 -6.54 -13.59 -2.39
N TRP A 80 -5.24 -13.31 -2.23
CA TRP A 80 -4.43 -13.78 -1.10
C TRP A 80 -4.92 -13.30 0.28
N ARG A 81 -5.90 -12.39 0.33
CA ARG A 81 -6.42 -11.80 1.57
C ARG A 81 -7.21 -12.78 2.44
N LEU A 82 -7.52 -14.00 1.99
CA LEU A 82 -8.18 -15.06 2.77
C LEU A 82 -9.31 -14.54 3.71
N ASN A 83 -10.09 -13.54 3.25
CA ASN A 83 -11.15 -12.83 3.97
C ASN A 83 -10.77 -11.91 5.16
N THR A 84 -9.49 -11.53 5.34
CA THR A 84 -9.08 -10.61 6.42
C THR A 84 -9.56 -9.17 6.20
N ASN A 85 -9.64 -8.75 4.94
CA ASN A 85 -9.99 -7.39 4.56
C ASN A 85 -11.51 -7.18 4.55
N PRO A 86 -11.99 -5.95 4.83
CA PRO A 86 -13.41 -5.64 4.72
C PRO A 86 -13.95 -5.87 3.31
N THR A 87 -15.22 -6.26 3.21
CA THR A 87 -15.94 -6.35 1.94
C THR A 87 -17.08 -5.35 1.94
N ALA A 88 -17.18 -4.54 0.89
CA ALA A 88 -18.31 -3.63 0.67
C ALA A 88 -18.39 -3.24 -0.80
N THR A 89 -19.60 -2.98 -1.28
CA THR A 89 -19.87 -2.49 -2.64
C THR A 89 -19.94 -0.97 -2.74
N LYS A 90 -19.99 -0.27 -1.59
CA LYS A 90 -20.01 1.19 -1.47
C LYS A 90 -19.14 1.62 -0.29
N TRP A 91 -18.56 2.82 -0.38
CA TRP A 91 -17.85 3.43 0.74
C TRP A 91 -18.82 3.74 1.89
N LYS A 92 -18.41 3.44 3.12
CA LYS A 92 -19.22 3.63 4.34
C LYS A 92 -18.37 3.86 5.59
N TRP A 93 -17.18 4.39 5.38
CA TRP A 93 -16.17 4.59 6.42
C TRP A 93 -15.75 6.06 6.45
N GLN A 94 -15.00 6.42 7.48
CA GLN A 94 -14.24 7.66 7.50
C GLN A 94 -13.41 7.77 6.21
N VAL A 95 -13.43 8.95 5.59
CA VAL A 95 -12.64 9.29 4.41
C VAL A 95 -11.47 10.14 4.89
N ASP A 96 -10.25 9.63 4.74
CA ASP A 96 -9.06 10.43 4.99
C ASP A 96 -8.84 11.38 3.79
N ASP A 97 -8.20 12.53 4.03
CA ASP A 97 -7.91 13.52 2.98
C ASP A 97 -6.89 12.98 1.95
N PRO A 98 -7.08 13.20 0.62
CA PRO A 98 -6.17 12.71 -0.41
C PRO A 98 -4.70 13.12 -0.20
N GLN A 99 -4.44 14.36 0.19
CA GLN A 99 -3.09 14.86 0.39
C GLN A 99 -2.46 14.19 1.61
N ALA A 100 -3.21 14.06 2.71
CA ALA A 100 -2.77 13.33 3.89
C ALA A 100 -2.44 11.85 3.61
N ILE A 101 -3.21 11.19 2.74
CA ILE A 101 -2.94 9.81 2.31
C ILE A 101 -1.63 9.75 1.52
N VAL A 102 -1.44 10.62 0.53
CA VAL A 102 -0.24 10.64 -0.31
C VAL A 102 1.01 10.90 0.54
N ASP A 103 0.97 11.88 1.43
CA ASP A 103 2.09 12.21 2.32
C ASP A 103 2.40 11.06 3.29
N GLY A 104 1.35 10.43 3.83
CA GLY A 104 1.50 9.24 4.68
C GLY A 104 2.08 8.03 3.94
N MET A 105 1.68 7.80 2.68
CA MET A 105 2.22 6.74 1.83
C MET A 105 3.69 6.99 1.50
N LEU A 106 4.06 8.21 1.12
CA LEU A 106 5.45 8.59 0.82
C LEU A 106 6.35 8.46 2.04
N SER A 107 5.90 8.96 3.20
CA SER A 107 6.64 8.84 4.47
C SER A 107 6.83 7.38 4.88
N SER A 108 5.77 6.57 4.79
CA SER A 108 5.81 5.13 5.07
C SER A 108 6.73 4.39 4.09
N HIS A 109 6.66 4.69 2.79
CA HIS A 109 7.54 4.11 1.77
C HIS A 109 9.01 4.41 2.06
N LYS A 110 9.36 5.67 2.35
CA LYS A 110 10.72 6.07 2.73
C LYS A 110 11.22 5.34 3.98
N SER A 111 10.36 5.20 4.99
CA SER A 111 10.67 4.45 6.21
C SER A 111 10.95 2.96 5.92
N LEU A 112 10.14 2.34 5.05
CA LEU A 112 10.35 0.96 4.61
C LEU A 112 11.65 0.79 3.82
N ILE A 113 11.97 1.75 2.94
CA ILE A 113 13.24 1.76 2.19
C ILE A 113 14.43 1.88 3.15
N GLN A 114 14.36 2.78 4.12
CA GLN A 114 15.42 2.91 5.12
C GLN A 114 15.62 1.59 5.90
N GLY A 115 14.54 0.85 6.17
CA GLY A 115 14.59 -0.47 6.81
C GLY A 115 15.26 -1.59 5.98
N VAL A 116 15.51 -1.39 4.68
CA VAL A 116 16.28 -2.34 3.86
C VAL A 116 17.75 -1.95 3.68
N ARG A 117 18.18 -0.81 4.25
CA ARG A 117 19.60 -0.41 4.26
C ARG A 117 20.45 -1.52 4.90
N GLY A 118 21.57 -1.85 4.26
CA GLY A 118 22.46 -2.95 4.69
C GLY A 118 22.04 -4.35 4.21
N MET A 119 20.91 -4.49 3.51
CA MET A 119 20.54 -5.77 2.90
C MET A 119 21.57 -6.16 1.82
N PRO A 120 22.04 -7.44 1.77
CA PRO A 120 23.06 -7.86 0.82
C PRO A 120 22.71 -7.56 -0.65
N GLY A 121 23.59 -6.80 -1.30
CA GLY A 121 23.48 -6.36 -2.69
C GLY A 121 22.80 -5.00 -2.89
N VAL A 122 22.21 -4.40 -1.85
CA VAL A 122 21.66 -3.04 -1.93
C VAL A 122 22.79 -2.02 -1.84
N THR A 123 22.98 -1.23 -2.90
CA THR A 123 23.93 -0.10 -2.92
C THR A 123 23.29 1.17 -2.39
N ASP A 124 24.10 2.11 -1.88
CA ASP A 124 23.61 3.41 -1.43
C ASP A 124 22.95 4.20 -2.56
N GLU A 125 23.47 4.07 -3.79
CA GLU A 125 22.88 4.67 -4.99
C GLU A 125 21.46 4.16 -5.25
N LYS A 126 21.25 2.83 -5.19
CA LYS A 126 19.92 2.23 -5.39
C LYS A 126 18.96 2.57 -4.26
N LEU A 127 19.49 2.70 -3.04
CA LEU A 127 18.72 3.13 -1.89
C LEU A 127 18.22 4.57 -2.07
N GLU A 128 19.10 5.48 -2.50
CA GLU A 128 18.75 6.89 -2.77
C GLU A 128 17.73 7.01 -3.91
N GLU A 129 17.89 6.24 -4.99
CA GLU A 129 16.89 6.17 -6.06
C GLU A 129 15.52 5.68 -5.57
N ALA A 130 15.51 4.71 -4.65
CA ALA A 130 14.29 4.12 -4.08
C ALA A 130 13.59 5.03 -3.07
N MET A 131 14.34 5.88 -2.35
CA MET A 131 13.81 6.95 -1.48
C MET A 131 13.02 8.01 -2.27
N ASN A 132 13.25 8.10 -3.58
CA ASN A 132 12.63 9.03 -4.49
C ASN A 132 11.79 8.28 -5.56
N PRO A 133 10.64 7.68 -5.18
CA PRO A 133 9.81 6.92 -6.10
C PRO A 133 9.33 7.77 -7.28
N ARG A 134 9.27 7.17 -8.47
CA ARG A 134 8.81 7.79 -9.73
C ARG A 134 7.48 7.24 -10.21
N HIS A 135 7.06 6.09 -9.68
CA HIS A 135 5.84 5.42 -10.08
C HIS A 135 5.04 5.03 -8.83
N CYS A 136 3.72 5.16 -8.89
CA CYS A 136 2.82 4.66 -7.86
C CYS A 136 1.94 3.56 -8.47
N ALA A 137 1.99 2.35 -7.90
CA ALA A 137 1.12 1.25 -8.26
C ALA A 137 -0.01 1.15 -7.24
N LEU A 138 -1.19 1.69 -7.58
CA LEU A 138 -2.41 1.60 -6.77
C LEU A 138 -3.08 0.22 -6.91
N SER A 139 -2.32 -0.82 -6.60
CA SER A 139 -2.67 -2.22 -6.84
C SER A 139 -2.22 -3.15 -5.72
N LEU A 140 -2.04 -2.62 -4.50
CA LEU A 140 -1.57 -3.42 -3.36
C LEU A 140 -2.62 -4.45 -2.94
N VAL A 141 -3.75 -4.01 -2.38
CA VAL A 141 -4.89 -4.86 -1.99
C VAL A 141 -6.17 -4.05 -1.99
N GLY A 142 -7.31 -4.72 -1.94
CA GLY A 142 -8.61 -4.07 -1.92
C GLY A 142 -9.03 -3.59 -3.31
N GLU A 143 -9.93 -2.61 -3.35
CA GLU A 143 -10.42 -1.96 -4.56
C GLU A 143 -10.16 -0.46 -4.48
N SER A 144 -9.17 0.02 -5.23
CA SER A 144 -8.70 1.42 -5.18
C SER A 144 -9.80 2.39 -5.60
N VAL A 145 -10.64 2.02 -6.59
CA VAL A 145 -11.75 2.86 -7.08
C VAL A 145 -12.87 3.04 -6.04
N LEU A 146 -12.87 2.26 -4.95
CA LEU A 146 -13.85 2.42 -3.88
C LEU A 146 -13.64 3.70 -3.07
N TYR A 147 -12.41 4.23 -3.03
CA TYR A 147 -12.10 5.49 -2.37
C TYR A 147 -12.72 6.67 -3.15
N PRO A 148 -13.42 7.61 -2.49
CA PRO A 148 -14.31 8.57 -3.17
C PRO A 148 -13.62 9.77 -3.85
N TYR A 149 -12.30 9.89 -3.78
CA TYR A 149 -11.51 10.98 -4.38
C TYR A 149 -10.39 10.42 -5.26
#